data_AF-A0A1I1JSA1-F1
#
_entry.id   AF-A0A1I1JSA1-F1
#
_cell.length_a   1.000
_cell.length_b   1.000
_cell.length_c   1.000
_cell.angle_alpha   90.00
_cell.angle_beta   90.00
_cell.angle_gamma   90.00
#
_symmetry.space_group_name_H-M   'P 1'
#
loop_
_entity.id
_entity.type
_entity.pdbx_description
1 polymer ?
#
loop_
_entity_poly.entity_id
_entity_poly.type
_entity_poly.pdbx_seq_one_letter_code
_entity_poly.pdbx_strand_id
1 'polypeptide(L)'
;MEKDIFDYLDKNYRYLNNYIKQINHSVLTSPHSVIIKGRTFVENLTQEIAKLEGYGLLNKMTQAERLRKFKHDGIFDDDISRTFNTIRILGNKATHASAEGDLEAALNIHKNIYKITCWFVGTYIDCKFEAIPYKSPMSSVNKASDNDSEMTSSLIEKMENLIAKTQENDQRDKEENKSFNMEDISFDEKKKSEDIFEDLMIESIIDNKELDQKCVVQELTRLKESSKGFEKVSLR
;
A
#
# COMPACT_ATOMS: atom_id res chain seq x y z
N MET A 1 23.72 18.16 13.28
CA MET A 1 22.39 17.60 13.57
C MET A 1 22.10 16.67 12.40
N GLU A 2 22.19 15.36 12.60
CA GLU A 2 21.81 14.41 11.54
C GLU A 2 20.35 14.70 11.17
N LYS A 3 20.12 15.07 9.91
CA LYS A 3 18.75 15.19 9.41
C LYS A 3 18.20 13.79 9.26
N ASP A 4 17.04 13.55 9.88
CA ASP A 4 16.29 12.33 9.58
C ASP A 4 15.86 12.41 8.11
N ILE A 5 15.78 11.28 7.44
CA ILE A 5 15.33 11.22 6.05
C ILE A 5 13.95 11.87 5.89
N PHE A 6 13.12 11.77 6.92
CA PHE A 6 11.78 12.32 6.94
C PHE A 6 11.77 13.85 6.97
N ASP A 7 12.84 14.51 7.41
CA ASP A 7 12.98 15.96 7.40
C ASP A 7 13.00 16.53 5.97
N TYR A 8 13.42 15.73 4.99
CA TYR A 8 13.40 16.11 3.57
C TYR A 8 11.99 16.29 3.02
N LEU A 9 11.00 15.64 3.63
CA LEU A 9 9.60 15.73 3.23
C LEU A 9 8.89 16.95 3.83
N ASP A 10 9.42 17.59 4.88
CA ASP A 10 8.67 18.61 5.64
C ASP A 10 8.34 19.88 4.85
N LYS A 11 9.12 20.21 3.82
CA LYS A 11 8.92 21.43 3.04
C LYS A 11 7.72 21.32 2.09
N ASN A 12 7.75 20.33 1.20
CA ASN A 12 6.78 20.19 0.11
C ASN A 12 5.81 19.01 0.31
N TYR A 13 6.14 18.07 1.20
CA TYR A 13 5.44 16.79 1.37
C TYR A 13 5.11 16.50 2.84
N ARG A 14 4.84 17.55 3.63
CA ARG A 14 4.57 17.45 5.07
C ARG A 14 3.48 16.44 5.41
N TYR A 15 2.45 16.33 4.57
CA TYR A 15 1.38 15.37 4.77
C TYR A 15 1.83 13.91 4.58
N LEU A 16 2.75 13.63 3.65
CA LEU A 16 3.40 12.31 3.51
C LEU A 16 4.25 12.01 4.75
N ASN A 17 4.99 13.00 5.24
CA ASN A 17 5.76 12.85 6.47
C ASN A 17 4.88 12.50 7.68
N ASN A 18 3.69 13.12 7.78
CA ASN A 18 2.75 12.83 8.86
C ASN A 18 2.29 11.36 8.87
N TYR A 19 2.16 10.71 7.71
CA TYR A 19 1.89 9.27 7.67
C TYR A 19 3.06 8.47 8.23
N ILE A 20 4.30 8.79 7.83
CA ILE A 20 5.49 8.10 8.30
C ILE A 20 5.64 8.23 9.82
N LYS A 21 5.48 9.45 10.36
CA LYS A 21 5.51 9.68 11.81
C LYS A 21 4.50 8.79 12.54
N GLN A 22 3.25 8.74 12.04
CA GLN A 22 2.22 7.89 12.62
C GLN A 22 2.56 6.39 12.50
N ILE A 23 3.09 5.96 11.36
CA ILE A 23 3.54 4.58 11.15
C ILE A 23 4.61 4.21 12.17
N ASN A 24 5.65 5.03 12.33
CA ASN A 24 6.75 4.79 13.26
C ASN A 24 6.26 4.67 14.72
N HIS A 25 5.28 5.48 15.13
CA HIS A 25 4.69 5.42 16.47
C HIS A 25 3.77 4.22 16.70
N SER A 26 3.22 3.63 15.62
CA SER A 26 2.18 2.60 15.72
C SER A 26 2.65 1.17 15.40
N VAL A 27 3.89 0.96 14.94
CA VAL A 27 4.36 -0.38 14.49
C VAL A 27 4.13 -1.47 15.53
N LEU A 28 4.47 -1.21 16.79
CA LEU A 28 4.39 -2.20 17.86
C LEU A 28 3.08 -2.14 18.65
N THR A 29 2.39 -1.00 18.62
CA THR A 29 1.19 -0.76 19.44
C THR A 29 -0.11 -0.97 18.67
N SER A 30 -0.10 -0.75 17.35
CA SER A 30 -1.26 -0.93 16.48
C SER A 30 -0.81 -1.33 15.07
N PRO A 31 -0.40 -2.60 14.87
CA PRO A 31 0.05 -3.09 13.57
C PRO A 31 -0.96 -2.89 12.44
N HIS A 32 -2.23 -3.17 12.71
CA HIS A 32 -3.31 -2.97 11.73
C HIS A 32 -3.40 -1.51 11.24
N SER A 33 -3.23 -0.54 12.14
CA SER A 33 -3.19 0.89 11.81
C SER A 33 -2.01 1.22 10.89
N VAL A 34 -0.83 0.62 11.13
CA VAL A 34 0.33 0.77 10.25
C VAL A 34 0.06 0.23 8.85
N ILE A 35 -0.63 -0.89 8.74
CA ILE A 35 -0.97 -1.48 7.45
C ILE A 35 -1.87 -0.54 6.64
N ILE A 36 -2.96 -0.05 7.24
CA ILE A 36 -3.88 0.90 6.60
C ILE A 36 -3.13 2.18 6.19
N LYS A 37 -2.40 2.79 7.12
CA LYS A 37 -1.64 4.03 6.86
C LYS A 37 -0.56 3.82 5.80
N GLY A 38 0.07 2.64 5.76
CA GLY A 38 1.06 2.30 4.76
C GLY A 38 0.48 2.22 3.35
N ARG A 39 -0.71 1.63 3.18
CA ARG A 39 -1.44 1.65 1.90
C ARG A 39 -1.73 3.08 1.47
N THR A 40 -2.26 3.90 2.37
CA THR A 40 -2.59 5.31 2.09
C THR A 40 -1.35 6.14 1.75
N PHE A 41 -0.24 5.91 2.46
CA PHE A 41 1.04 6.56 2.17
C PHE A 41 1.51 6.25 0.75
N VAL A 42 1.54 4.97 0.38
CA VAL A 42 1.95 4.52 -0.96
C VAL A 42 1.02 5.07 -2.04
N GLU A 43 -0.28 5.07 -1.80
CA GLU A 43 -1.26 5.62 -2.73
C GLU A 43 -0.95 7.08 -3.03
N ASN A 44 -0.86 7.90 -1.97
CA ASN A 44 -0.57 9.32 -2.11
C ASN A 44 0.80 9.58 -2.74
N LEU A 45 1.83 8.82 -2.36
CA LEU A 45 3.16 9.01 -2.92
C LEU A 45 3.20 8.68 -4.43
N THR A 46 2.54 7.61 -4.86
CA THR A 46 2.46 7.29 -6.30
C THR A 46 1.70 8.34 -7.09
N GLN A 47 0.71 9.01 -6.49
CA GLN A 47 0.03 10.14 -7.11
C GLN A 47 0.92 11.39 -7.20
N GLU A 48 1.79 11.64 -6.22
CA GLU A 48 2.78 12.72 -6.31
C GLU A 48 3.82 12.44 -7.38
N ILE A 49 4.31 11.21 -7.47
CA ILE A 49 5.24 10.80 -8.54
C ILE A 49 4.57 11.01 -9.91
N ALA A 50 3.31 10.62 -10.07
CA ALA A 50 2.57 10.87 -11.31
C ALA A 50 2.52 12.36 -11.66
N LYS A 51 2.34 13.26 -10.68
CA LYS A 51 2.36 14.70 -10.92
C LYS A 51 3.74 15.20 -11.34
N LEU A 52 4.80 14.74 -10.66
CA LEU A 52 6.19 15.14 -10.95
C LEU A 52 6.63 14.69 -12.34
N GLU A 53 6.21 13.51 -12.76
CA GLU A 53 6.53 12.90 -14.07
C GLU A 53 5.60 13.38 -15.21
N GLY A 54 4.69 14.32 -14.94
CA GLY A 54 3.74 14.83 -15.95
C GLY A 54 2.58 13.88 -16.28
N TYR A 55 2.44 12.78 -15.56
CA TYR A 55 1.39 11.77 -15.70
C TYR A 55 0.16 12.04 -14.81
N GLY A 56 -0.22 13.30 -14.57
CA GLY A 56 -1.29 13.65 -13.62
C GLY A 56 -2.65 12.96 -13.87
N LEU A 57 -2.93 12.51 -15.11
CA LEU A 57 -4.13 11.72 -15.44
C LEU A 57 -4.14 10.31 -14.80
N LEU A 58 -2.97 9.74 -14.48
CA LEU A 58 -2.87 8.43 -13.80
C LEU A 58 -3.45 8.45 -12.38
N ASN A 59 -3.74 9.62 -11.82
CA ASN A 59 -4.42 9.74 -10.53
C ASN A 59 -5.90 9.33 -10.60
N LYS A 60 -6.47 9.19 -11.80
CA LYS A 60 -7.82 8.64 -12.01
C LYS A 60 -7.85 7.12 -12.15
N MET A 61 -6.69 6.48 -12.21
CA MET A 61 -6.55 5.05 -12.35
C MET A 61 -6.32 4.39 -10.99
N THR A 62 -6.51 3.07 -10.94
CA THR A 62 -6.16 2.30 -9.75
C THR A 62 -4.66 2.36 -9.47
N GLN A 63 -4.28 2.16 -8.21
CA GLN A 63 -2.87 2.09 -7.81
C GLN A 63 -2.10 1.05 -8.64
N ALA A 64 -2.68 -0.12 -8.84
CA ALA A 64 -2.03 -1.23 -9.55
C ALA A 64 -1.73 -0.86 -11.01
N GLU A 65 -2.67 -0.19 -11.69
CA GLU A 65 -2.47 0.27 -13.06
C GLU A 65 -1.38 1.35 -13.14
N ARG A 66 -1.38 2.31 -12.21
CA ARG A 66 -0.36 3.36 -12.14
C ARG A 66 1.04 2.77 -11.91
N LEU A 67 1.18 1.79 -11.00
CA LEU A 67 2.44 1.08 -10.78
C LEU A 67 2.92 0.32 -12.03
N ARG A 68 2.01 -0.33 -12.76
CA ARG A 68 2.35 -1.00 -14.03
C ARG A 68 2.84 -0.01 -15.07
N LYS A 69 2.19 1.16 -15.18
CA LYS A 69 2.59 2.22 -16.11
C LYS A 69 3.99 2.77 -15.77
N PHE A 70 4.25 3.08 -14.50
CA PHE A 70 5.58 3.52 -14.05
C PHE A 70 6.70 2.52 -14.34
N LYS A 71 6.43 1.22 -14.18
CA LYS A 71 7.38 0.17 -14.54
C LYS A 71 7.61 0.13 -16.06
N HIS A 72 6.54 0.15 -16.85
CA HIS A 72 6.63 0.09 -18.31
C HIS A 72 7.42 1.27 -18.89
N ASP A 73 7.24 2.46 -18.33
CA ASP A 73 7.91 3.69 -18.76
C ASP A 73 9.33 3.84 -18.19
N GLY A 74 9.79 2.88 -17.38
CA GLY A 74 11.13 2.90 -16.79
C GLY A 74 11.33 3.90 -15.64
N ILE A 75 10.27 4.50 -15.12
CA ILE A 75 10.31 5.36 -13.92
C ILE A 75 10.69 4.50 -12.71
N PHE A 76 10.08 3.33 -12.60
CA PHE A 76 10.37 2.36 -11.54
C PHE A 76 11.19 1.22 -12.11
N ASP A 77 12.36 0.99 -11.50
CA ASP A 77 13.08 -0.26 -11.70
C ASP A 77 12.32 -1.44 -11.06
N ASP A 78 12.81 -2.66 -11.31
CA ASP A 78 12.19 -3.88 -10.78
C ASP A 78 12.16 -3.92 -9.24
N ASP A 79 13.15 -3.34 -8.57
CA ASP A 79 13.27 -3.38 -7.13
C ASP A 79 12.28 -2.44 -6.45
N ILE A 80 12.18 -1.20 -6.91
CA ILE A 80 11.20 -0.21 -6.46
C ILE A 80 9.79 -0.66 -6.80
N SER A 81 9.57 -1.18 -8.02
CA SER A 81 8.25 -1.71 -8.42
C SER A 81 7.82 -2.88 -7.53
N ARG A 82 8.72 -3.81 -7.18
CA ARG A 82 8.44 -4.86 -6.20
C ARG A 82 8.12 -4.31 -4.83
N THR A 83 8.90 -3.33 -4.35
CA THR A 83 8.73 -2.70 -3.03
C THR A 83 7.34 -2.08 -2.87
N PHE A 84 6.86 -1.35 -3.87
CA PHE A 84 5.49 -0.80 -3.91
C PHE A 84 4.41 -1.90 -3.93
N ASN A 85 4.57 -2.91 -4.79
CA ASN A 85 3.62 -4.00 -4.89
C ASN A 85 3.53 -4.84 -3.61
N THR A 86 4.65 -5.03 -2.89
CA THR A 86 4.69 -5.73 -1.60
C THR A 86 3.78 -5.04 -0.60
N ILE A 87 3.85 -3.71 -0.45
CA ILE A 87 2.98 -2.98 0.48
C ILE A 87 1.51 -3.14 0.07
N ARG A 88 1.19 -3.07 -1.23
CA ARG A 88 -0.18 -3.27 -1.73
C ARG A 88 -0.72 -4.67 -1.39
N ILE A 89 0.09 -5.71 -1.61
CA ILE A 89 -0.30 -7.10 -1.37
C ILE A 89 -0.48 -7.35 0.14
N LEU A 90 0.47 -6.91 0.97
CA LEU A 90 0.36 -7.03 2.43
C LEU A 90 -0.85 -6.27 2.96
N GLY A 91 -1.09 -5.07 2.42
CA GLY A 91 -2.23 -4.24 2.74
C GLY A 91 -3.58 -4.91 2.47
N ASN A 92 -3.71 -5.61 1.35
CA ASN A 92 -4.94 -6.33 1.01
C ASN A 92 -5.10 -7.61 1.83
N LYS A 93 -4.01 -8.33 2.11
CA LYS A 93 -4.06 -9.59 2.89
C LYS A 93 -4.47 -9.37 4.35
N ALA A 94 -4.05 -8.26 4.95
CA ALA A 94 -4.34 -7.95 6.35
C ALA A 94 -5.82 -7.73 6.66
N THR A 95 -6.66 -7.47 5.65
CA THR A 95 -8.11 -7.36 5.83
C THR A 95 -8.74 -8.69 6.27
N HIS A 96 -8.06 -9.82 6.07
CA HIS A 96 -8.55 -11.16 6.40
C HIS A 96 -7.66 -11.95 7.36
N ALA A 97 -6.59 -11.34 7.91
CA ALA A 97 -5.58 -12.02 8.71
C ALA A 97 -5.82 -11.92 10.23
N SER A 98 -5.18 -12.82 11.00
CA SER A 98 -5.17 -12.79 12.46
C SER A 98 -4.15 -11.78 13.01
N ALA A 99 -4.29 -11.37 14.27
CA ALA A 99 -3.46 -10.34 14.89
C ALA A 99 -1.94 -10.63 14.90
N GLU A 100 -1.50 -11.90 14.90
CA GLU A 100 -0.08 -12.27 14.84
C GLU A 100 0.51 -11.99 13.43
N GLY A 101 -0.28 -12.19 12.36
CA GLY A 101 0.12 -11.86 10.99
C GLY A 101 0.19 -10.36 10.71
N ASP A 102 -0.59 -9.56 11.44
CA ASP A 102 -0.60 -8.11 11.29
C ASP A 102 0.70 -7.46 11.76
N LEU A 103 1.33 -7.97 12.83
CA LEU A 103 2.62 -7.44 13.31
C LEU A 103 3.74 -7.66 12.30
N GLU A 104 3.84 -8.87 11.73
CA GLU A 104 4.82 -9.19 10.70
C GLU A 104 4.60 -8.33 9.45
N ALA A 105 3.34 -8.20 9.00
CA ALA A 105 2.98 -7.35 7.88
C ALA A 105 3.33 -5.88 8.15
N ALA A 106 3.06 -5.36 9.35
CA ALA A 106 3.37 -3.98 9.73
C ALA A 106 4.88 -3.70 9.73
N LEU A 107 5.69 -4.60 10.27
CA LEU A 107 7.16 -4.47 10.26
C LEU A 107 7.70 -4.48 8.81
N ASN A 108 7.17 -5.36 7.96
CA ASN A 108 7.56 -5.43 6.56
C ASN A 108 7.14 -4.15 5.81
N ILE A 109 5.92 -3.66 6.02
CA ILE A 109 5.45 -2.38 5.44
C ILE A 109 6.34 -1.22 5.89
N HIS A 110 6.66 -1.12 7.18
CA HIS A 110 7.53 -0.06 7.70
C HIS A 110 8.92 -0.08 7.03
N LYS A 111 9.53 -1.26 6.86
CA LYS A 111 10.81 -1.40 6.14
C LYS A 111 10.71 -0.96 4.68
N ASN A 112 9.65 -1.37 3.97
CA ASN A 112 9.46 -1.01 2.56
C ASN A 112 9.17 0.49 2.40
N ILE A 113 8.43 1.11 3.32
CA ILE A 113 8.19 2.57 3.33
C ILE A 113 9.50 3.32 3.46
N TYR A 114 10.36 2.94 4.40
CA TYR A 114 11.69 3.55 4.53
C TYR A 114 12.47 3.49 3.21
N LYS A 115 12.52 2.31 2.57
CA LYS A 115 13.21 2.10 1.29
C LYS A 115 12.64 2.99 0.17
N ILE A 116 11.32 3.05 0.04
CA ILE A 116 10.64 3.90 -0.95
C ILE A 116 10.93 5.38 -0.68
N THR A 117 10.92 5.81 0.60
CA THR A 117 11.24 7.19 0.96
C THR A 117 12.69 7.53 0.61
N CYS A 118 13.66 6.65 0.85
CA CYS A 118 15.04 6.81 0.41
C CYS A 118 15.15 7.05 -1.08
N TRP A 119 14.52 6.18 -1.86
CA TRP A 119 14.51 6.30 -3.31
C TRP A 119 13.85 7.60 -3.78
N PHE A 120 12.70 7.98 -3.20
CA PHE A 120 11.98 9.19 -3.58
C PHE A 120 12.79 10.46 -3.27
N VAL A 121 13.41 10.54 -2.08
CA VAL A 121 14.25 11.68 -1.70
C VAL A 121 15.45 11.79 -2.64
N GLY A 122 16.15 10.68 -2.89
CA GLY A 122 17.32 10.65 -3.78
C GLY A 122 17.00 10.99 -5.24
N THR A 123 15.78 10.66 -5.69
CA THR A 123 15.36 10.88 -7.09
C THR A 123 14.80 12.27 -7.32
N TYR A 124 13.93 12.76 -6.42
CA TYR A 124 13.12 13.96 -6.67
C TYR A 124 13.43 15.17 -5.79
N ILE A 125 14.12 14.98 -4.66
CA ILE A 125 14.34 16.06 -3.68
C ILE A 125 15.80 16.48 -3.64
N ASP A 126 16.71 15.54 -3.40
CA ASP A 126 18.13 15.81 -3.25
C ASP A 126 18.96 14.67 -3.84
N CYS A 127 19.56 14.91 -5.01
CA CYS A 127 20.41 13.93 -5.70
C CYS A 127 21.73 13.64 -4.97
N LYS A 128 22.09 14.42 -3.96
CA LYS A 128 23.26 14.18 -3.09
C LYS A 128 22.89 13.42 -1.82
N PHE A 129 21.62 13.04 -1.66
CA PHE A 129 21.17 12.26 -0.52
C PHE A 129 21.81 10.87 -0.52
N GLU A 130 22.38 10.49 0.62
CA GLU A 130 22.89 9.14 0.87
C GLU A 130 22.00 8.44 1.89
N ALA A 131 21.47 7.27 1.52
CA ALA A 131 20.59 6.50 2.37
C ALA A 131 21.36 5.88 3.55
N ILE A 132 20.87 6.13 4.76
CA ILE A 132 21.37 5.49 5.98
C ILE A 132 20.78 4.06 6.07
N PRO A 133 21.48 3.08 6.67
CA PRO A 133 20.90 1.76 6.90
C PRO A 133 19.61 1.82 7.74
N TYR A 134 18.60 1.08 7.30
CA TYR A 134 17.33 0.94 7.99
C TYR A 134 17.51 0.42 9.42
N LYS A 135 16.83 1.06 10.39
CA LYS A 135 16.79 0.64 11.79
C LYS A 135 15.41 0.06 12.11
N SER A 136 15.37 -1.21 12.49
CA SER A 136 14.12 -1.86 12.89
C SER A 136 13.59 -1.28 14.21
N PRO A 137 12.28 -1.01 14.34
CA PRO A 137 11.64 -0.58 15.59
C PRO A 137 11.88 -1.53 16.77
N MET A 138 12.14 -2.82 16.51
CA MET A 138 12.46 -3.81 17.55
C MET A 138 13.84 -3.56 18.20
N SER A 139 14.79 -2.99 17.45
CA SER A 139 16.15 -2.69 17.95
C SER A 139 16.17 -1.64 19.06
N SER A 140 15.16 -0.76 19.11
CA SER A 140 15.00 0.23 20.19
C SER A 140 14.37 -0.35 21.45
N VAL A 141 13.56 -1.41 21.35
CA VAL A 141 12.93 -2.07 22.51
C VAL A 141 13.95 -2.86 23.32
N ASN A 142 14.90 -3.53 22.65
CA ASN A 142 16.00 -4.24 23.33
C ASN A 142 16.91 -3.32 24.15
N LYS A 143 16.84 -2.00 23.98
CA LYS A 143 17.55 -1.02 24.83
C LYS A 143 16.70 -0.46 25.97
N ALA A 144 15.40 -0.72 26.00
CA ALA A 144 14.44 -0.01 26.83
C ALA A 144 13.60 -0.88 27.79
N SER A 145 13.63 -2.22 27.69
CA SER A 145 12.72 -3.05 28.50
C SER A 145 13.39 -4.24 29.17
N ASP A 146 13.87 -3.99 30.40
CA ASP A 146 14.16 -4.98 31.43
C ASP A 146 12.89 -5.41 32.21
N ASN A 147 11.66 -5.15 31.69
CA ASN A 147 10.43 -5.24 32.51
C ASN A 147 9.13 -5.74 31.83
N ASP A 148 9.14 -6.39 30.66
CA ASP A 148 7.91 -7.06 30.16
C ASP A 148 8.25 -8.21 29.18
N SER A 149 8.77 -9.32 29.73
CA SER A 149 9.68 -10.21 29.00
C SER A 149 9.13 -11.55 28.49
N GLU A 150 7.89 -11.97 28.76
CA GLU A 150 7.52 -13.36 28.42
C GLU A 150 6.81 -13.53 27.08
N MET A 151 5.87 -12.64 26.71
CA MET A 151 5.15 -12.77 25.44
C MET A 151 5.97 -12.22 24.25
N THR A 152 6.74 -11.17 24.49
CA THR A 152 7.61 -10.48 23.53
C THR A 152 8.78 -11.35 23.07
N SER A 153 9.41 -12.09 23.99
CA SER A 153 10.54 -12.97 23.69
C SER A 153 10.17 -14.13 22.75
N SER A 154 8.98 -14.72 22.93
CA SER A 154 8.53 -15.83 22.08
C SER A 154 8.24 -15.41 20.62
N LEU A 155 7.79 -14.17 20.42
CA LEU A 155 7.55 -13.60 19.10
C LEU A 155 8.88 -13.23 18.42
N ILE A 156 9.86 -12.76 19.20
CA ILE A 156 11.21 -12.43 18.72
C ILE A 156 11.92 -13.70 18.22
N GLU A 157 11.88 -14.78 18.99
CA GLU A 157 12.51 -16.06 18.64
C GLU A 157 11.91 -16.68 17.36
N LYS A 158 10.58 -16.59 17.19
CA LYS A 158 9.92 -17.05 15.95
C LYS A 158 10.33 -16.23 14.73
N MET A 159 10.56 -14.92 14.89
CA MET A 159 10.90 -14.03 13.78
C MET A 159 12.37 -14.11 13.37
N GLU A 160 13.31 -14.28 14.32
CA GLU A 160 14.72 -14.54 14.01
C GLU A 160 14.90 -15.79 13.15
N ASN A 161 14.11 -16.83 13.45
CA ASN A 161 14.06 -18.06 12.65
C ASN A 161 13.50 -17.86 11.23
N LEU A 162 12.60 -16.90 11.01
CA LEU A 162 12.05 -16.59 9.68
C LEU A 162 13.03 -15.72 8.85
N ILE A 163 13.76 -14.83 9.50
CA ILE A 163 14.81 -14.02 8.85
C ILE A 163 15.96 -14.93 8.39
N ALA A 164 16.37 -15.89 9.22
CA ALA A 164 17.37 -16.90 8.85
C ALA A 164 16.92 -17.74 7.64
N LYS A 165 15.66 -18.18 7.61
CA LYS A 165 15.09 -18.96 6.49
C LYS A 165 14.96 -18.16 5.19
N THR A 166 14.78 -16.85 5.27
CA THR A 166 14.68 -15.99 4.08
C THR A 166 16.07 -15.74 3.47
N GLN A 167 17.12 -15.63 4.28
CA GLN A 167 18.50 -15.49 3.81
C GLN A 167 19.04 -16.76 3.14
N GLU A 168 18.55 -17.95 3.49
CA GLU A 168 18.90 -19.21 2.83
C GLU A 168 18.24 -19.39 1.44
N ASN A 169 17.19 -18.64 1.12
CA ASN A 169 16.54 -18.71 -0.20
C ASN A 169 17.16 -17.75 -1.23
N ASP A 170 17.80 -16.66 -0.81
CA ASP A 170 18.51 -15.74 -1.72
C ASP A 170 19.88 -16.28 -2.20
N GLN A 171 20.38 -17.39 -1.65
CA GLN A 171 21.64 -18.03 -2.08
C GLN A 171 21.47 -19.27 -2.95
N ARG A 172 20.24 -19.70 -3.26
CA ARG A 172 19.99 -20.91 -4.08
C ARG A 172 19.61 -20.66 -5.55
N ASP A 173 19.33 -19.43 -5.95
CA ASP A 173 18.90 -19.11 -7.33
C ASP A 173 20.03 -18.72 -8.30
N LYS A 174 21.29 -19.14 -8.06
CA LYS A 174 22.41 -18.89 -8.98
C LYS A 174 23.01 -20.10 -9.68
N GLU A 175 22.52 -21.31 -9.44
CA GLU A 175 22.99 -22.51 -10.14
C GLU A 175 21.81 -23.41 -10.54
N GLU A 176 21.03 -23.01 -11.53
CA GLU A 176 20.41 -23.94 -12.51
C GLU A 176 19.68 -23.15 -13.61
N ASN A 177 20.42 -22.76 -14.64
CA ASN A 177 19.84 -22.42 -15.94
C ASN A 177 20.00 -23.62 -16.87
N LYS A 178 18.94 -24.43 -17.02
CA LYS A 178 18.67 -25.19 -18.25
C LYS A 178 17.19 -25.57 -18.36
N SER A 179 16.50 -24.77 -19.18
CA SER A 179 15.35 -25.14 -20.01
C SER A 179 14.14 -25.79 -19.33
N PHE A 180 13.10 -25.01 -19.08
CA PHE A 180 11.72 -25.51 -19.12
C PHE A 180 10.90 -24.69 -20.11
N ASN A 181 10.26 -25.44 -21.02
CA ASN A 181 9.56 -24.98 -22.19
C ASN A 181 8.29 -24.19 -21.86
N MET A 182 7.96 -23.31 -22.80
CA MET A 182 6.63 -22.76 -23.04
C MET A 182 5.67 -23.91 -23.40
N GLU A 183 4.90 -24.42 -22.43
CA GLU A 183 3.57 -25.03 -22.55
C GLU A 183 3.17 -25.63 -21.19
N ASP A 184 1.87 -25.64 -20.90
CA ASP A 184 1.20 -26.05 -19.65
C ASP A 184 1.17 -25.07 -18.45
N ILE A 185 0.48 -23.93 -18.65
CA ILE A 185 -0.40 -23.41 -17.59
C ILE A 185 -1.82 -23.88 -17.94
N SER A 186 -2.21 -25.06 -17.45
CA SER A 186 -3.60 -25.47 -17.46
C SER A 186 -4.39 -24.58 -16.50
N PHE A 187 -5.08 -23.62 -17.09
CA PHE A 187 -6.28 -22.95 -16.62
C PHE A 187 -7.09 -23.75 -15.60
N ASP A 188 -7.25 -23.19 -14.39
CA ASP A 188 -8.44 -23.39 -13.58
C ASP A 188 -9.07 -22.01 -13.34
N GLU A 189 -9.84 -21.58 -14.34
CA GLU A 189 -10.36 -20.22 -14.49
C GLU A 189 -11.57 -19.91 -13.61
N LYS A 190 -12.25 -20.93 -13.07
CA LYS A 190 -13.54 -20.74 -12.38
C LYS A 190 -13.44 -20.23 -10.95
N LYS A 191 -12.42 -20.65 -10.21
CA LYS A 191 -12.33 -20.34 -8.77
C LYS A 191 -11.79 -18.93 -8.51
N LYS A 192 -10.93 -18.44 -9.40
CA LYS A 192 -10.32 -17.10 -9.30
C LYS A 192 -11.27 -15.98 -9.77
N SER A 193 -12.21 -16.29 -10.67
CA SER A 193 -13.21 -15.30 -11.12
C SER A 193 -14.26 -15.01 -10.05
N GLU A 194 -14.64 -16.02 -9.25
CA GLU A 194 -15.57 -15.84 -8.13
C GLU A 194 -14.94 -14.96 -7.04
N ASP A 195 -13.68 -15.23 -6.66
CA ASP A 195 -12.96 -14.42 -5.68
C ASP A 195 -12.75 -12.95 -6.14
N ILE A 196 -12.44 -12.73 -7.43
CA ILE A 196 -12.28 -11.38 -7.99
C ILE A 196 -13.63 -10.64 -8.08
N PHE A 197 -14.71 -11.36 -8.40
CA PHE A 197 -16.05 -10.78 -8.50
C PHE A 197 -16.60 -10.41 -7.13
N GLU A 198 -16.32 -11.22 -6.10
CA GLU A 198 -16.73 -10.95 -4.72
C GLU A 198 -15.95 -9.77 -4.12
N ASP A 199 -14.64 -9.65 -4.42
CA ASP A 199 -13.81 -8.49 -4.02
C ASP A 199 -14.29 -7.18 -4.70
N LEU A 200 -14.63 -7.21 -5.99
CA LEU A 200 -15.18 -6.06 -6.73
C LEU A 200 -16.56 -5.64 -6.22
N MET A 201 -17.39 -6.61 -5.84
CA MET A 201 -18.70 -6.35 -5.23
C MET A 201 -18.54 -5.71 -3.85
N ILE A 202 -17.61 -6.20 -3.03
CA ILE A 202 -17.36 -5.64 -1.70
C ILE A 202 -16.81 -4.20 -1.81
N GLU A 203 -15.86 -3.92 -2.69
CA GLU A 203 -15.38 -2.55 -2.92
C GLU A 203 -16.52 -1.64 -3.40
N SER A 204 -17.38 -2.10 -4.32
CA SER A 204 -18.51 -1.30 -4.81
C SER A 204 -19.61 -1.07 -3.77
N ILE A 205 -19.83 -2.02 -2.84
CA ILE A 205 -20.82 -1.91 -1.76
C ILE A 205 -20.31 -0.99 -0.64
N ILE A 206 -19.00 -1.01 -0.37
CA ILE A 206 -18.36 -0.13 0.62
C ILE A 206 -18.34 1.32 0.12
N ASP A 207 -18.03 1.56 -1.17
CA ASP A 207 -18.04 2.91 -1.77
C ASP A 207 -19.45 3.50 -1.91
N ASN A 208 -20.49 2.67 -2.01
CA ASN A 208 -21.88 3.14 -2.11
C ASN A 208 -22.61 3.36 -0.78
N LYS A 209 -21.99 3.05 0.37
CA LYS A 209 -22.71 3.15 1.66
C LYS A 209 -22.80 4.58 2.23
N GLU A 210 -22.06 5.54 1.66
CA GLU A 210 -22.09 6.94 2.11
C GLU A 210 -22.29 7.99 0.99
N LEU A 211 -22.67 7.59 -0.23
CA LEU A 211 -23.10 8.54 -1.26
C LEU A 211 -24.63 8.66 -1.32
N ASP A 212 -25.11 9.51 -0.42
CA ASP A 212 -26.19 10.47 -0.64
C ASP A 212 -27.54 9.95 -1.16
N GLN A 213 -28.21 9.10 -0.36
CA GLN A 213 -29.64 8.82 -0.53
C GLN A 213 -30.53 10.09 -0.53
N LYS A 214 -30.03 11.26 -0.08
CA LYS A 214 -30.77 12.52 -0.19
C LYS A 214 -30.73 13.10 -1.60
N CYS A 215 -29.64 12.93 -2.36
CA CYS A 215 -29.51 13.48 -3.72
C CYS A 215 -30.37 12.72 -4.75
N VAL A 216 -30.38 11.38 -4.70
CA VAL A 216 -31.15 10.56 -5.65
C VAL A 216 -32.66 10.75 -5.46
N VAL A 217 -33.14 10.83 -4.21
CA VAL A 217 -34.55 11.08 -3.91
C VAL A 217 -34.95 12.50 -4.34
N GLN A 218 -34.06 13.49 -4.19
CA GLN A 218 -34.32 14.87 -4.64
C GLN A 218 -34.41 14.98 -6.17
N GLU A 219 -33.52 14.34 -6.92
CA GLU A 219 -33.55 14.29 -8.39
C GLU A 219 -34.80 13.56 -8.92
N LEU A 220 -35.18 12.43 -8.32
CA LEU A 220 -36.39 11.70 -8.70
C LEU A 220 -37.67 12.50 -8.39
N THR A 221 -37.68 13.28 -7.31
CA THR A 221 -38.82 14.16 -6.97
C THR A 221 -38.92 15.32 -7.95
N ARG A 222 -37.79 15.94 -8.33
CA ARG A 222 -37.71 16.99 -9.36
C ARG A 222 -38.19 16.52 -10.74
N LEU A 223 -37.78 15.33 -11.15
CA LEU A 223 -38.19 14.72 -12.43
C LEU A 223 -39.68 14.37 -12.44
N LYS A 224 -40.24 13.94 -11.30
CA LYS A 224 -41.67 13.65 -11.15
C LYS A 224 -42.55 14.90 -11.20
N GLU A 225 -42.08 16.03 -10.65
CA GLU A 225 -42.79 17.31 -10.74
C GLU A 225 -42.70 17.91 -12.14
N SER A 226 -41.55 17.78 -12.81
CA SER A 226 -41.37 18.21 -14.21
C SER A 226 -42.25 17.42 -15.18
N SER A 227 -42.35 16.09 -14.99
CA SER A 227 -43.21 15.21 -15.81
C SER A 227 -44.71 15.54 -15.68
N LYS A 228 -45.18 15.94 -14.49
CA LYS A 228 -46.57 16.38 -14.29
C LYS A 228 -46.91 17.74 -14.93
N GLY A 229 -45.91 18.51 -15.33
CA GLY A 229 -46.10 19.78 -16.04
C GLY A 229 -46.46 19.62 -17.53
N PHE A 230 -46.11 18.49 -18.15
CA PHE A 230 -46.31 18.27 -19.59
C PHE A 230 -47.69 17.68 -19.94
N GLU A 231 -48.42 17.10 -18.99
CA GLU A 231 -49.78 16.59 -19.23
C GLU A 231 -50.88 17.67 -19.19
N LYS A 232 -50.58 18.91 -18.74
CA LYS A 232 -51.58 19.99 -18.67
C LYS A 232 -51.54 20.98 -19.84
N VAL A 233 -50.63 20.85 -20.80
CA VAL A 233 -50.55 21.75 -21.96
C VAL A 233 -51.15 21.13 -23.25
N SER A 234 -51.55 19.84 -23.23
CA SER A 234 -52.16 19.18 -24.39
C SER A 234 -53.70 19.08 -24.36
N LEU A 235 -54.38 19.80 -23.48
CA LEU A 235 -55.84 19.95 -23.50
C LEU A 235 -56.24 21.39 -23.16
N ARG A 236 -56.12 22.28 -24.15
CA ARG A 236 -57.03 23.42 -24.38
C ARG A 236 -56.75 24.06 -25.73
#